data_AF-A0A497G9R2-F1
#
_entry.id   AF-A0A497G9R2-F1
#
_cell.length_a   1.000
_cell.length_b   1.000
_cell.length_c   1.000
_cell.angle_alpha   90.00
_cell.angle_beta   90.00
_cell.angle_gamma   90.00
#
_symmetry.space_group_name_H-M   'P 1'
#
loop_
_entity.id
_entity.type
_entity.pdbx_description
1 polymer ?
#
loop_
_entity_poly.entity_id
_entity_poly.type
_entity_poly.pdbx_seq_one_letter_code
_entity_poly.pdbx_strand_id
1 'polypeptide(L)'
;MLSGEEIRKLIKSGRLEITPLDDEIIRENGVDLRIGDEVAVLLNNPHPLNPERLDEINLSEYYKILKINEGFVIQPYMKILVSTLER
;
A
#
# COMPACT_ATOMS: atom_id res chain seq x y z
N MET A 1 -21.03 0.60 -6.91
CA MET A 1 -20.28 0.35 -5.65
C MET A 1 -20.92 -0.83 -4.97
N LEU A 2 -20.12 -1.70 -4.36
CA LEU A 2 -20.65 -2.82 -3.59
C LEU A 2 -21.00 -2.34 -2.19
N SER A 3 -22.13 -2.79 -1.67
CA SER A 3 -22.50 -2.62 -0.27
C SER A 3 -21.62 -3.49 0.64
N GLY A 4 -21.55 -3.14 1.93
CA GLY A 4 -20.87 -3.94 2.94
C GLY A 4 -21.40 -5.38 3.01
N GLU A 5 -22.70 -5.59 2.79
CA GLU A 5 -23.29 -6.94 2.76
C GLU A 5 -22.81 -7.74 1.54
N GLU A 6 -22.71 -7.11 0.37
CA GLU A 6 -22.17 -7.74 -0.84
C GLU A 6 -20.69 -8.07 -0.70
N ILE A 7 -19.89 -7.16 -0.14
CA ILE A 7 -18.46 -7.39 0.18
C ILE A 7 -18.33 -8.61 1.09
N ARG A 8 -19.12 -8.67 2.16
CA ARG A 8 -19.13 -9.78 3.11
C ARG A 8 -19.53 -11.11 2.46
N LYS A 9 -20.48 -11.10 1.53
CA LYS A 9 -20.85 -12.28 0.72
C LYS A 9 -19.71 -12.73 -0.19
N LEU A 10 -19.00 -11.79 -0.83
CA LEU A 10 -17.87 -12.12 -1.70
C LEU A 10 -16.72 -12.76 -0.93
N ILE A 11 -16.39 -12.21 0.24
CA ILE A 11 -15.38 -12.75 1.16
C ILE A 11 -15.76 -14.16 1.60
N LYS A 12 -16.99 -14.35 2.09
CA LYS A 12 -17.50 -15.67 2.50
C LYS A 12 -17.48 -16.69 1.36
N SER A 13 -17.67 -16.24 0.12
CA SER A 13 -17.64 -17.10 -1.07
C SER A 13 -16.23 -17.36 -1.63
N GLY A 14 -15.18 -16.75 -1.07
CA GLY A 14 -13.80 -16.87 -1.55
C GLY A 14 -13.52 -16.13 -2.88
N ARG A 15 -14.45 -15.30 -3.37
CA ARG A 15 -14.26 -14.50 -4.60
C ARG A 15 -13.55 -13.18 -4.34
N LEU A 16 -13.44 -12.80 -3.07
CA LEU A 16 -12.66 -11.67 -2.59
C LEU A 16 -11.88 -12.19 -1.38
N GLU A 17 -10.55 -12.05 -1.42
CA GLU A 17 -9.68 -12.43 -0.32
C GLU A 17 -9.16 -11.15 0.34
N ILE A 18 -9.23 -11.11 1.67
CA ILE A 18 -8.68 -10.05 2.50
C ILE A 18 -8.15 -10.71 3.76
N THR A 19 -6.82 -10.74 3.91
CA THR A 19 -6.17 -11.37 5.06
C THR A 19 -5.07 -10.47 5.63
N PRO A 20 -5.12 -10.11 6.92
CA PRO A 20 -6.09 -10.54 7.93
C PRO A 20 -7.41 -9.76 7.84
N LEU A 21 -8.53 -10.48 7.87
CA LEU A 21 -9.87 -9.87 7.92
C LEU A 21 -10.25 -9.49 9.34
N ASP A 22 -10.66 -8.24 9.51
CA ASP A 22 -11.45 -7.78 10.65
C ASP A 22 -12.87 -7.47 10.16
N ASP A 23 -13.89 -7.78 10.96
CA ASP A 23 -15.26 -7.45 10.57
C ASP A 23 -15.56 -5.95 10.71
N GLU A 24 -14.79 -5.23 11.54
CA GLU A 24 -14.94 -3.79 11.79
C GLU A 24 -14.43 -2.93 10.63
N ILE A 25 -13.55 -3.47 9.78
CA ILE A 25 -13.04 -2.74 8.61
C ILE A 25 -14.04 -2.71 7.45
N ILE A 26 -15.10 -3.53 7.46
CA ILE A 26 -16.13 -3.50 6.42
C ILE A 26 -17.11 -2.36 6.71
N ARG A 27 -17.15 -1.37 5.80
CA ARG A 27 -18.01 -0.19 5.86
C ARG A 27 -19.26 -0.38 4.99
N GLU A 28 -20.15 0.62 4.99
CA GLU A 28 -21.39 0.59 4.22
C GLU A 28 -21.17 0.32 2.73
N ASN A 29 -20.06 0.80 2.17
CA ASN A 29 -19.77 0.74 0.73
C ASN A 29 -18.28 0.54 0.39
N GLY A 30 -17.51 0.00 1.33
CA GLY A 30 -16.06 -0.16 1.19
C GLY A 30 -15.41 -0.95 2.31
N VAL A 31 -14.08 -1.05 2.28
CA VAL A 31 -13.27 -1.70 3.32
C VAL A 31 -12.12 -0.77 3.67
N ASP A 32 -11.92 -0.51 4.96
CA ASP A 32 -10.77 0.22 5.48
C ASP A 32 -9.54 -0.71 5.49
N LEU A 33 -8.42 -0.28 4.90
CA LEU A 33 -7.17 -1.04 4.92
C LEU A 33 -6.16 -0.37 5.85
N ARG A 34 -5.28 -1.18 6.43
CA ARG A 34 -4.24 -0.70 7.34
C ARG A 34 -2.93 -0.50 6.58
N ILE A 35 -2.14 0.47 7.05
CA ILE A 35 -0.79 0.69 6.53
C ILE A 35 0.10 -0.48 6.94
N GLY A 36 0.85 -1.02 5.98
CA GLY A 36 1.84 -2.06 6.21
C GLY A 36 3.04 -1.57 7.01
N ASP A 37 3.95 -2.49 7.32
CA ASP A 37 5.13 -2.22 8.15
C ASP A 37 6.35 -1.73 7.35
N GLU A 38 6.17 -1.40 6.07
CA GLU A 38 7.24 -0.93 5.19
C GLU A 38 6.83 0.35 4.44
N VAL A 39 7.80 1.24 4.28
CA VAL A 39 7.69 2.45 3.47
C VAL A 39 8.90 2.60 2.56
N ALA A 40 8.65 2.89 1.28
CA ALA A 40 9.71 3.23 0.34
C ALA A 40 9.76 4.75 0.17
N VAL A 41 10.86 5.37 0.58
CA VAL A 41 11.09 6.81 0.47
C VAL A 41 11.80 7.11 -0.84
N LEU A 42 11.25 8.02 -1.64
CA LEU A 42 11.92 8.51 -2.85
C LEU A 42 13.13 9.35 -2.47
N LEU A 43 14.30 8.93 -2.95
CA LEU A 43 15.56 9.64 -2.80
C LEU A 43 15.67 10.76 -3.83
N ASN A 44 16.42 11.80 -3.48
CA ASN A 44 16.79 12.84 -4.43
C ASN A 44 17.93 12.33 -5.33
N ASN A 45 17.58 11.57 -6.36
CA ASN A 45 18.52 11.11 -7.37
C ASN A 45 18.59 12.15 -8.51
N PRO A 46 19.80 12.57 -8.95
CA PRO A 46 19.95 13.56 -10.01
C PRO A 46 19.46 13.09 -11.39
N HIS A 47 19.30 11.78 -11.60
CA HIS A 47 18.85 11.23 -12.89
C HIS A 47 17.33 11.02 -12.91
N PRO A 48 16.61 11.51 -13.93
CA PRO A 48 15.20 11.23 -14.09
C PRO A 48 14.92 9.73 -14.24
N LEU A 49 13.85 9.26 -13.61
CA LEU A 49 13.36 7.89 -13.79
C LEU A 49 12.50 7.83 -15.05
N ASN A 50 12.93 7.05 -16.05
CA ASN A 50 12.20 6.86 -17.30
C ASN A 50 11.30 5.61 -17.19
N PRO A 51 9.96 5.77 -17.17
CA PRO A 51 9.05 4.64 -17.02
C PRO A 51 9.14 3.63 -18.19
N GLU A 52 9.59 4.06 -19.37
CA GLU A 52 9.72 3.20 -20.57
C GLU A 52 10.99 2.32 -20.54
N ARG A 53 11.90 2.53 -19.58
CA ARG A 53 13.19 1.83 -19.48
C ARG A 53 13.46 1.34 -18.05
N LEU A 54 12.41 0.97 -17.32
CA LEU A 54 12.50 0.55 -15.92
C LEU A 54 13.34 -0.71 -15.72
N ASP A 55 13.36 -1.60 -16.69
CA ASP A 55 14.15 -2.83 -16.73
C ASP A 55 15.66 -2.57 -16.76
N GLU A 56 16.07 -1.39 -17.23
CA GLU A 56 17.47 -0.95 -17.27
C GLU A 56 17.90 -0.18 -16.01
N ILE A 57 16.98 0.09 -15.08
CA ILE A 57 17.19 0.96 -13.92
C ILE A 57 17.19 0.13 -12.63
N ASN A 58 18.18 0.36 -11.77
CA ASN A 58 18.15 -0.18 -10.41
C ASN A 58 17.31 0.72 -9.49
N LEU A 59 16.06 0.31 -9.22
CA LEU A 59 15.14 1.06 -8.36
C LEU A 59 15.64 1.27 -6.92
N SER A 60 16.57 0.46 -6.43
CA SER A 60 17.17 0.68 -5.10
C SER A 60 18.00 1.97 -5.02
N GLU A 61 18.39 2.54 -6.16
CA GLU A 61 19.07 3.85 -6.23
C GLU A 61 18.10 5.03 -6.11
N TYR A 62 16.80 4.77 -6.26
CA TYR A 62 15.73 5.77 -6.23
C TYR A 62 14.88 5.66 -4.98
N TYR A 63 14.79 4.47 -4.39
CA TYR A 63 13.96 4.23 -3.22
C TYR A 63 14.76 3.61 -2.08
N LYS A 64 14.58 4.17 -0.89
CA LYS A 64 15.05 3.56 0.36
C LYS A 64 13.88 2.94 1.09
N ILE A 65 13.89 1.63 1.25
CA ILE A 65 12.89 0.89 2.03
C ILE A 65 13.24 0.98 3.52
N LEU A 66 12.25 1.31 4.35
CA LEU A 66 12.36 1.41 5.79
C LEU A 66 11.24 0.60 6.43
N LYS A 67 11.55 -0.11 7.52
CA LYS A 67 10.55 -0.78 8.35
C LYS A 67 9.99 0.19 9.38
N ILE A 68 8.67 0.24 9.53
CA ILE A 68 7.96 1.08 10.49
C ILE A 68 7.61 0.23 11.72
N ASN A 69 8.10 0.64 12.90
CA ASN A 69 7.79 -0.06 14.15
C ASN A 69 6.70 0.65 14.97
N GLU A 70 6.78 1.97 15.13
CA GLU A 70 5.83 2.76 15.93
C GLU A 70 5.15 3.87 15.12
N GLY A 71 5.84 4.41 14.12
CA GLY A 71 5.32 5.47 13.26
C GLY A 71 6.37 5.98 12.27
N PHE A 72 5.92 6.78 11.31
CA PHE A 72 6.77 7.37 10.28
C PHE A 72 6.35 8.82 10.04
N VAL A 73 7.29 9.76 10.23
CA VAL A 73 7.02 11.19 10.03
C VAL A 73 7.24 11.57 8.57
N ILE A 74 6.18 11.99 7.89
CA ILE A 74 6.23 12.47 6.51
C ILE A 74 6.52 13.96 6.51
N GLN A 75 7.64 14.35 5.90
CA GLN A 75 8.01 15.76 5.73
C GLN A 75 7.31 16.37 4.52
N PRO A 76 7.08 17.70 4.48
CA PRO A 76 6.58 18.37 3.29
C PRO A 76 7.40 18.02 2.04
N TYR A 77 6.71 17.82 0.91
CA TYR A 77 7.29 17.44 -0.39
C TYR A 77 7.98 16.06 -0.44
N MET A 78 7.96 15.31 0.66
CA MET A 78 8.42 13.92 0.68
C MET A 78 7.45 13.05 -0.12
N LYS A 79 8.01 12.24 -1.03
CA LYS A 79 7.24 11.26 -1.79
C LYS A 79 7.56 9.88 -1.22
N ILE A 80 6.51 9.13 -0.88
CA ILE A 80 6.64 7.79 -0.32
C ILE A 80 5.71 6.82 -1.03
N LEU A 81 6.06 5.54 -1.00
CA LEU A 81 5.18 4.42 -1.31
C LEU A 81 4.93 3.66 -0.01
N VAL A 82 3.68 3.25 0.21
CA VAL A 82 3.27 2.42 1.34
C VAL A 82 2.58 1.17 0.80
N SER A 83 2.62 0.09 1.58
CA SER A 83 1.83 -1.10 1.35
C SER A 83 0.62 -1.13 2.28
N THR A 84 -0.33 -2.02 1.96
CA THR A 84 -1.38 -2.42 2.90
C THR A 84 -0.88 -3.58 3.76
N LEU A 85 -1.40 -3.69 4.98
CA LEU A 85 -1.16 -4.86 5.83
C LEU A 85 -1.88 -6.09 5.28
N GLU A 86 -3.07 -5.89 4.71
CA GLU A 86 -3.91 -6.92 4.12
C GLU A 86 -3.34 -7.44 2.78
N ARG A 87 -3.55 -8.74 2.52
CA ARG A 87 -3.24 -9.46 1.29
C ARG A 87 -4.42 -10.27 0.78
#